data_AF-A0AAJ2C6W7-F1
#
_entry.id   AF-A0AAJ2C6W7-F1
#
_cell.length_a   1.000
_cell.length_b   1.000
_cell.length_c   1.000
_cell.angle_alpha   90.00
_cell.angle_beta   90.00
_cell.angle_gamma   90.00
#
_symmetry.space_group_name_H-M   'P 1'
#
loop_
_entity.id
_entity.type
_entity.pdbx_description
1 polymer ?
#
loop_
_entity_poly.entity_id
_entity_poly.type
_entity_poly.pdbx_seq_one_letter_code
_entity_poly.pdbx_strand_id
1 'polypeptide(L)'
;MIAIYFNLIGILLYYSKVKYFPKDILTFPFSYEKAIGLFFFIVSLGVFIYQWGGTIGCLMYLTSLILSASVVQLFAVLGKKWFYSFLILIHVIILINLFKHAS
;
A
#
# COMPACT_ATOMS: atom_id res chain seq x y z
N MET A 1 5.32 -5.35 8.95
CA MET A 1 5.20 -5.56 7.49
C MET A 1 3.78 -5.35 6.98
N ILE A 2 2.74 -5.82 7.69
CA ILE A 2 1.35 -5.72 7.23
C ILE A 2 0.83 -4.26 7.10
N ALA A 3 1.29 -3.34 7.95
CA ALA A 3 0.93 -1.93 7.85
C ALA A 3 1.44 -1.27 6.55
N ILE A 4 2.68 -1.57 6.15
CA ILE A 4 3.27 -1.08 4.89
C ILE A 4 2.46 -1.59 3.69
N TYR A 5 1.97 -2.82 3.76
CA TYR A 5 1.12 -3.39 2.73
C TYR A 5 -0.25 -2.71 2.65
N PHE A 6 -0.87 -2.44 3.80
CA PHE A 6 -2.10 -1.64 3.83
C PHE A 6 -1.88 -0.23 3.27
N ASN A 7 -0.73 0.40 3.52
CA ASN A 7 -0.37 1.65 2.86
C ASN A 7 -0.28 1.49 1.34
N LEU A 8 0.38 0.45 0.83
CA LEU A 8 0.50 0.20 -0.61
C LEU A 8 -0.87 -0.04 -1.27
N ILE A 9 -1.71 -0.90 -0.70
CA ILE A 9 -3.09 -1.12 -1.19
C ILE A 9 -3.89 0.19 -1.12
N GLY A 10 -3.79 0.89 0.00
CA GLY A 10 -4.46 2.17 0.22
C GLY A 10 -4.13 3.18 -0.88
N ILE A 11 -2.85 3.33 -1.22
CA ILE A 11 -2.40 4.23 -2.30
C ILE A 11 -2.93 3.77 -3.65
N LEU A 12 -2.87 2.48 -3.97
CA LEU A 12 -3.37 1.97 -5.25
C LEU A 12 -4.86 2.22 -5.43
N LEU A 13 -5.66 2.00 -4.39
CA LEU A 13 -7.10 2.24 -4.42
C LEU A 13 -7.46 3.74 -4.37
N TYR A 14 -6.69 4.54 -3.64
CA TYR A 14 -6.96 5.97 -3.52
C TYR A 14 -6.59 6.73 -4.80
N TYR A 15 -5.49 6.34 -5.45
CA TYR A 15 -4.98 6.99 -6.65
C TYR A 15 -5.42 6.32 -7.97
N SER A 16 -6.14 5.19 -7.94
CA SER A 16 -6.58 4.42 -9.13
C SER A 16 -7.22 5.27 -10.24
N LYS A 17 -7.98 6.31 -9.88
CA LYS A 17 -8.74 7.18 -10.80
C LYS A 17 -8.07 8.54 -11.07
N VAL A 18 -6.87 8.76 -10.56
CA VAL A 18 -6.16 10.04 -10.76
C VAL A 18 -5.57 10.08 -12.17
N LYS A 19 -5.57 11.25 -12.81
CA LYS A 19 -5.11 11.48 -14.19
C LYS A 19 -3.71 10.90 -14.49
N TYR A 20 -2.84 10.91 -13.49
CA TYR A 20 -1.45 10.46 -13.59
C TYR A 20 -1.25 9.00 -13.16
N PHE A 21 -2.33 8.31 -12.76
CA PHE A 21 -2.25 6.89 -12.48
C PHE A 21 -2.15 6.12 -13.81
N PRO A 22 -1.25 5.13 -13.92
CA PRO A 22 -1.04 4.43 -15.17
C PRO A 22 -2.30 3.66 -15.54
N LYS A 23 -2.97 4.08 -16.62
CA LYS A 23 -4.22 3.48 -17.10
C LYS A 23 -4.09 1.97 -17.37
N ASP A 24 -2.87 1.52 -17.66
CA ASP A 24 -2.56 0.12 -17.98
C ASP A 24 -2.31 -0.75 -16.74
N ILE A 25 -2.24 -0.15 -15.54
CA ILE A 25 -1.84 -0.86 -14.32
C ILE A 25 -3.04 -1.46 -13.57
N LEU A 26 -4.13 -0.72 -13.36
CA LEU A 26 -5.36 -1.27 -12.75
C LEU A 26 -6.46 -0.22 -12.81
N THR A 27 -7.54 -0.53 -13.53
CA THR A 27 -8.81 0.16 -13.40
C THR A 27 -9.74 -0.72 -12.60
N PHE A 28 -9.98 -0.35 -11.35
CA PHE A 28 -11.01 -1.00 -10.57
C PHE A 28 -12.39 -0.45 -11.02
N PRO A 29 -13.43 -1.29 -11.09
CA PRO A 29 -14.76 -0.87 -11.56
C PRO A 29 -15.66 -0.30 -10.44
N PHE A 30 -15.14 -0.05 -9.24
CA PHE A 30 -15.97 0.21 -8.06
C PHE A 30 -16.04 1.70 -7.71
N SER A 31 -17.23 2.23 -7.41
CA SER A 31 -17.37 3.65 -7.06
C SER A 31 -16.68 4.04 -5.74
N TYR A 32 -16.45 3.07 -4.85
CA TYR A 32 -15.98 3.30 -3.47
C TYR A 32 -14.49 3.08 -3.24
N GLU A 33 -13.68 2.92 -4.29
CA GLU A 33 -12.24 2.65 -4.18
C GLU A 33 -11.49 3.63 -3.28
N LYS A 34 -11.77 4.93 -3.40
CA LYS A 34 -11.14 5.95 -2.55
C LYS A 34 -11.48 5.79 -1.08
N ALA A 35 -12.74 5.43 -0.76
CA ALA A 35 -13.18 5.21 0.60
C ALA A 35 -12.52 3.95 1.19
N ILE A 36 -12.41 2.89 0.40
CA ILE A 36 -11.72 1.65 0.77
C ILE A 36 -10.21 1.94 0.98
N GLY A 37 -9.59 2.70 0.09
CA GLY A 37 -8.19 3.10 0.23
C GLY A 37 -7.93 3.91 1.51
N LEU A 38 -8.85 4.84 1.83
CA LEU A 38 -8.79 5.63 3.06
C LEU A 38 -8.98 4.76 4.32
N PHE A 39 -9.85 3.75 4.27
CA PHE A 39 -9.97 2.76 5.33
C PHE A 39 -8.63 2.05 5.59
N PHE A 40 -7.94 1.59 4.53
CA PHE A 40 -6.63 0.95 4.68
C PHE A 40 -5.57 1.89 5.28
N PHE A 41 -5.60 3.19 4.97
CA PHE A 41 -4.72 4.17 5.61
C PHE A 41 -4.97 4.31 7.11
N ILE A 42 -6.24 4.39 7.52
CA ILE A 42 -6.60 4.46 8.95
C ILE A 42 -6.13 3.20 9.68
N VAL A 43 -6.40 2.02 9.11
CA VAL A 43 -5.95 0.74 9.69
C VAL A 43 -4.43 0.70 9.82
N SER A 44 -3.71 1.09 8.76
CA SER A 44 -2.25 1.15 8.76
C SER A 44 -1.71 2.09 9.84
N LEU A 45 -2.25 3.31 9.94
CA LEU A 45 -1.89 4.28 10.97
C LEU A 45 -2.11 3.70 12.38
N GLY A 46 -3.27 3.07 12.60
CA GLY A 46 -3.57 2.40 13.86
C GLY A 46 -2.53 1.33 14.21
N VAL A 47 -2.11 0.51 13.23
CA VAL A 47 -1.07 -0.52 13.45
C VAL A 47 0.27 0.11 13.81
N PHE A 48 0.67 1.20 13.14
CA PHE A 48 1.93 1.89 13.44
C PHE A 48 1.92 2.51 14.84
N ILE A 49 0.83 3.19 15.23
CA ILE A 49 0.67 3.77 16.56
C ILE A 49 0.66 2.68 17.63
N TYR A 50 0.00 1.55 17.38
CA TYR A 50 -0.04 0.42 18.31
C TYR A 50 1.35 -0.20 18.53
N GLN A 51 2.15 -0.37 17.48
CA GLN A 51 3.48 -0.98 17.60
C GLN A 51 4.56 -0.06 18.16
N TRP A 52 4.56 1.23 17.78
CA TRP A 52 5.68 2.15 18.05
C TRP A 52 5.29 3.32 18.97
N GLY A 53 4.05 3.36 19.45
CA GLY A 53 3.50 4.47 20.23
C GLY A 53 3.08 5.66 19.36
N GLY A 54 2.53 6.72 19.99
CA GLY A 54 1.91 7.85 19.31
C GLY A 54 2.82 8.56 18.29
N THR A 55 3.75 9.39 18.78
CA THR A 55 4.57 10.26 17.91
C THR A 55 5.47 9.49 16.97
N ILE A 56 6.14 8.43 17.46
CA ILE A 56 7.04 7.60 16.64
C ILE A 56 6.23 6.81 15.61
N GLY A 57 5.08 6.23 16.01
CA GLY A 57 4.19 5.53 15.08
C GLY A 57 3.68 6.44 13.97
N CYS A 58 3.28 7.67 14.28
CA CYS A 58 2.89 8.67 13.27
C CYS A 58 4.06 8.99 12.30
N LEU A 59 5.28 9.15 12.82
CA LEU A 59 6.45 9.42 11.99
C LEU A 59 6.74 8.23 11.05
N MET A 60 6.72 7.01 11.58
CA MET A 60 6.95 5.78 10.82
C MET A 60 5.86 5.55 9.76
N TYR A 61 4.60 5.86 10.09
CA TYR A 61 3.50 5.82 9.14
C TYR A 61 3.73 6.80 7.98
N LEU A 62 4.10 8.05 8.27
CA LEU A 62 4.37 9.06 7.24
C LEU A 62 5.53 8.63 6.33
N THR A 63 6.64 8.15 6.90
CA THR A 63 7.77 7.64 6.13
C THR A 63 7.35 6.46 5.24
N SER A 64 6.58 5.53 5.78
CA SER A 64 6.04 4.39 5.03
C SER A 64 5.11 4.83 3.90
N LEU A 65 4.27 5.83 4.13
CA LEU A 65 3.32 6.34 3.15
C LEU A 65 4.05 7.04 1.99
N ILE A 66 5.06 7.86 2.29
CA ILE A 66 5.91 8.50 1.27
C ILE A 66 6.62 7.43 0.43
N LEU A 67 7.27 6.46 1.08
CA LEU A 67 7.94 5.37 0.38
C LEU A 67 6.98 4.61 -0.54
N SER A 68 5.79 4.29 -0.05
CA SER A 68 4.78 3.56 -0.82
C SER A 68 4.28 4.38 -2.02
N ALA A 69 4.15 5.70 -1.88
CA ALA A 69 3.77 6.58 -2.98
C ALA A 69 4.86 6.68 -4.05
N SER A 70 6.12 6.82 -3.65
CA SER A 70 7.27 6.85 -4.56
C SER A 70 7.41 5.54 -5.34
N VAL A 71 7.15 4.41 -4.70
CA VAL A 71 7.17 3.09 -5.34
C VAL A 71 6.12 3.00 -6.45
N VAL A 72 4.90 3.46 -6.21
CA VAL A 72 3.84 3.47 -7.23
C VAL A 72 4.22 4.33 -8.43
N GLN A 73 4.83 5.50 -8.21
CA GLN A 73 5.33 6.37 -9.28
C GLN A 73 6.51 5.74 -10.04
N LEU A 74 7.44 5.08 -9.34
CA LEU A 74 8.58 4.41 -9.97
C LEU A 74 8.11 3.31 -10.93
N PHE A 75 7.12 2.53 -10.51
CA PHE A 75 6.56 1.47 -11.35
C PHE A 75 5.62 1.96 -12.44
N ALA A 76 5.05 3.16 -12.30
CA ALA A 76 4.41 3.86 -13.42
C ALA A 76 5.38 4.08 -14.59
N VAL A 77 6.66 4.35 -14.29
CA VAL A 77 7.71 4.59 -15.31
C VAL A 77 8.30 3.28 -15.84
N LEU A 78 8.58 2.30 -14.97
CA LEU A 78 9.20 1.02 -15.36
C LEU A 78 8.27 0.11 -16.18
N GLY A 79 6.96 0.34 -16.12
CA GLY A 79 5.95 -0.36 -16.89
C GLY A 79 5.28 -1.53 -16.15
N LYS A 80 4.13 -1.94 -16.70
CA LYS A 80 3.15 -2.85 -16.07
C LYS A 80 3.71 -4.20 -15.59
N LYS A 81 4.60 -4.83 -16.35
CA LYS A 81 5.16 -6.17 -16.00
C LYS A 81 5.93 -6.14 -14.68
N TRP A 82 6.74 -5.11 -14.48
CA TRP A 82 7.54 -4.93 -13.27
C TRP A 82 6.67 -4.62 -12.07
N PHE A 83 5.63 -3.80 -12.27
CA PHE A 83 4.66 -3.50 -11.23
C PHE A 83 3.92 -4.73 -10.72
N TYR A 84 3.36 -5.56 -11.62
CA TYR A 84 2.67 -6.79 -11.22
C TYR A 84 3.62 -7.78 -10.52
N SER A 85 4.84 -7.93 -11.03
CA SER A 85 5.85 -8.80 -10.40
C SER A 85 6.18 -8.35 -8.98
N PHE A 86 6.31 -7.04 -8.76
CA PHE A 86 6.55 -6.46 -7.44
C PHE A 86 5.36 -6.64 -6.50
N LEU A 87 4.13 -6.43 -6.98
CA LEU A 87 2.92 -6.68 -6.20
C LEU A 87 2.80 -8.14 -5.75
N ILE A 88 3.08 -9.09 -6.65
CA ILE A 88 3.08 -10.52 -6.34
C ILE A 88 4.14 -10.82 -5.28
N LEU A 89 5.36 -10.30 -5.45
CA LEU A 89 6.45 -10.49 -4.49
C LEU A 89 6.07 -9.96 -3.10
N ILE A 90 5.48 -8.78 -3.01
CA ILE A 90 5.00 -8.23 -1.73
C ILE A 90 3.94 -9.14 -1.10
N HIS A 91 2.95 -9.59 -1.88
CA HIS A 91 1.91 -10.49 -1.38
C HIS A 91 2.51 -11.78 -0.83
N VAL A 92 3.44 -12.41 -1.55
CA VAL A 92 4.11 -13.64 -1.13
C VAL A 92 4.89 -13.42 0.17
N ILE A 93 5.67 -12.34 0.27
CA ILE A 93 6.43 -12.01 1.48
C ILE A 93 5.50 -11.85 2.70
N ILE A 94 4.34 -11.23 2.50
CA ILE A 94 3.37 -11.01 3.59
C ILE A 94 2.68 -12.29 4.00
N LEU A 95 2.28 -13.14 3.04
CA LEU A 95 1.73 -14.46 3.34
C LEU A 95 2.72 -15.28 4.16
N ILE A 96 3.98 -15.32 3.76
CA ILE A 96 5.04 -16.01 4.52
C ILE A 96 5.15 -15.43 5.94
N ASN A 97 5.12 -14.10 6.08
CA ASN A 97 5.22 -13.46 7.38
C ASN A 97 4.01 -13.77 8.29
N LEU A 98 2.80 -13.77 7.72
CA LEU A 98 1.57 -14.16 8.42
C LEU A 98 1.63 -15.61 8.90
N PHE A 99 2.02 -16.54 8.03
CA PHE A 99 2.14 -17.95 8.42
C PHE A 99 3.21 -18.15 9.50
N LYS A 100 4.34 -17.45 9.41
CA LYS A 100 5.40 -17.50 10.42
C LYS A 100 4.97 -16.96 11.79
N HIS A 101 4.10 -15.95 11.83
CA HIS A 101 3.58 -15.42 13.10
C HIS A 101 2.37 -16.19 13.64
N ALA A 102 1.72 -17.01 12.81
CA ALA A 102 0.58 -17.84 13.20
C ALA A 102 0.98 -19.24 13.72
N SER A 103 2.20 -19.69 13.43
CA SER A 103 2.83 -20.92 13.95
C SER A 103 3.59 -20.67 15.24
#